data_AF-A0A1I8MTM8-F1
#
_entry.id   AF-A0A1I8MTM8-F1
#
_cell.length_a   1.000
_cell.length_b   1.000
_cell.length_c   1.000
_cell.angle_alpha   90.00
_cell.angle_beta   90.00
_cell.angle_gamma   90.00
#
_symmetry.space_group_name_H-M   'P 1'
#
loop_
_entity.id
_entity.type
_entity.pdbx_description
1 polymer ?
#
loop_
_entity_poly.entity_id
_entity_poly.type
_entity_poly.pdbx_seq_one_letter_code
_entity_poly.pdbx_strand_id
1 'polypeptide(L)' 'MNVCPGDSGGPLFCNDVLTGIVSYKHDGEEELPAVYTDVFSHLDWIDRNSGCELYFVCVWTWLIDLILVVLLI' A
#
# COMPACT_ATOMS: atom_id res chain seq x y z
N MET A 1 -5.57 -5.92 20.27
CA MET A 1 -6.18 -6.14 18.94
C MET A 1 -5.80 -7.55 18.55
N ASN A 2 -6.78 -8.46 18.48
CA ASN A 2 -6.49 -9.87 18.19
C ASN A 2 -6.49 -10.06 16.69
N VAL A 3 -5.32 -10.38 16.15
CA VAL A 3 -5.17 -10.83 14.75
C VAL A 3 -5.83 -12.21 14.64
N CYS A 4 -6.49 -12.48 13.51
CA CYS A 4 -7.11 -13.75 13.18
C CYS A 4 -6.47 -14.37 11.93
N PRO A 5 -6.62 -15.69 11.73
CA PRO A 5 -6.29 -16.29 10.44
C PRO A 5 -7.04 -15.58 9.31
N GLY A 6 -6.31 -15.14 8.28
CA GLY A 6 -6.85 -14.36 7.17
C GLY A 6 -6.65 -12.85 7.27
N ASP A 7 -6.21 -12.33 8.42
CA ASP A 7 -5.88 -10.90 8.58
C ASP A 7 -4.51 -10.54 7.99
N SER A 8 -3.70 -11.52 7.57
CA SER A 8 -2.39 -11.28 6.95
C SER A 8 -2.51 -10.29 5.77
N GLY A 9 -1.68 -9.26 5.78
CA GLY A 9 -1.77 -8.14 4.83
C GLY A 9 -2.68 -6.99 5.27
N GLY A 10 -3.42 -7.14 6.36
CA GLY A 10 -4.28 -6.11 6.93
C GLY A 10 -3.48 -4.92 7.50
N PRO A 11 -4.07 -3.70 7.53
CA PRO A 11 -3.38 -2.50 7.99
C PRO A 11 -3.41 -2.35 9.51
N LEU A 12 -2.33 -1.83 10.08
CA LEU A 12 -2.26 -1.29 11.44
C LEU A 12 -2.08 0.23 11.36
N PHE A 13 -3.05 0.97 11.90
CA PHE A 13 -3.00 2.44 11.96
C PHE A 13 -2.61 2.93 13.35
N CYS A 14 -1.81 3.99 13.40
CA CYS A 14 -1.51 4.76 14.60
C CYS A 14 -1.64 6.25 14.26
N ASN A 15 -2.55 6.97 14.92
CA ASN A 15 -2.85 8.39 14.63
C ASN A 15 -3.09 8.65 13.13
N ASP A 16 -3.98 7.86 12.52
CA ASP A 16 -4.31 7.92 11.08
C ASP A 16 -3.15 7.65 10.12
N VAL A 17 -1.99 7.21 10.62
CA VAL A 17 -0.84 6.80 9.81
C VAL A 17 -0.76 5.28 9.75
N LEU A 18 -0.64 4.74 8.53
CA LEU A 18 -0.35 3.32 8.33
C LEU A 18 1.07 3.01 8.81
N THR A 19 1.19 2.30 9.92
CA THR A 19 2.49 2.02 10.57
C THR A 19 2.93 0.58 10.44
N GLY A 20 1.99 -0.34 10.21
CA GLY A 20 2.30 -1.76 10.14
C GLY A 20 1.36 -2.51 9.20
N ILE A 21 1.85 -3.65 8.71
CA ILE A 21 1.06 -4.62 7.96
C ILE A 21 1.06 -5.93 8.75
N VAL A 22 -0.10 -6.52 8.98
CA VAL A 22 -0.22 -7.80 9.70
C VAL A 22 0.60 -8.85 8.98
N SER A 23 1.56 -9.46 9.70
CA SER A 23 2.35 -10.58 9.19
C SER A 23 1.69 -11.90 9.60
N TYR A 24 1.80 -12.24 10.89
CA TYR A 24 1.21 -13.43 11.47
C TYR A 24 1.02 -13.25 12.98
N LYS A 25 0.37 -14.23 13.60
CA LYS A 25 0.31 -14.39 15.05
C LYS A 25 0.75 -15.80 15.41
N HIS A 26 1.11 -16.03 16.66
CA HIS A 26 1.27 -17.40 17.14
C HIS A 26 -0.10 -18.08 17.29
N ASP A 27 -0.21 -19.30 16.76
CA ASP A 27 -1.39 -20.12 16.93
C ASP A 27 -1.42 -20.72 18.34
N GLY A 28 -2.53 -20.57 19.04
CA GLY A 28 -2.73 -21.14 20.37
C GLY A 28 -2.03 -20.41 21.54
N GLU A 29 -1.34 -19.31 21.27
CA GLU A 29 -0.66 -18.51 22.30
C GLU A 29 -1.27 -17.10 22.38
N GLU A 30 -2.39 -16.97 23.10
CA GLU A 30 -3.13 -15.70 23.25
C GLU A 30 -2.32 -14.59 23.97
N GLU A 31 -1.25 -14.96 24.68
CA GLU A 31 -0.41 -14.01 25.43
C GLU A 31 0.70 -13.37 24.57
N LEU A 32 1.00 -13.91 23.39
CA LEU A 32 2.03 -13.35 22.52
C LEU A 32 1.46 -12.24 21.62
N PRO A 33 2.23 -11.15 21.43
CA PRO A 33 1.83 -10.10 20.51
C PRO A 33 1.85 -10.61 19.06
N ALA A 34 0.94 -10.09 18.25
CA ALA A 34 0.99 -10.30 16.82
C ALA A 34 2.21 -9.61 16.20
N VAL A 35 2.72 -10.18 15.11
CA VAL A 35 3.88 -9.68 14.39
C VAL A 35 3.41 -8.85 13.20
N TYR A 36 3.99 -7.66 13.06
CA TYR A 36 3.70 -6.72 11.99
C TYR A 36 4.97 -6.42 11.20
N THR A 37 4.84 -6.29 9.88
CA THR A 37 5.87 -5.69 9.03
C THR A 37 5.85 -4.19 9.27
N ASP A 38 7.00 -3.62 9.65
CA ASP A 38 7.16 -2.18 9.82
C ASP A 38 7.14 -1.47 8.46
N VAL A 39 6.16 -0.60 8.26
CA VAL A 39 5.98 0.17 7.02
C VAL A 39 7.12 1.17 6.83
N PHE A 40 7.63 1.76 7.91
CA PHE A 40 8.67 2.78 7.84
C PHE A 40 9.97 2.23 7.24
N SER A 41 10.37 1.02 7.66
CA SER A 41 11.54 0.34 7.10
C SER A 41 11.47 -0.01 5.61
N HIS A 42 10.28 0.06 5.00
CA HIS A 42 10.05 -0.31 3.59
C HIS A 42 9.65 0.87 2.70
N LEU A 43 9.70 2.11 3.19
CA LEU A 43 9.25 3.30 2.44
C LEU A 43 9.91 3.42 1.06
N ASP A 44 11.23 3.21 0.95
CA ASP A 44 11.95 3.28 -0.34
C ASP A 44 11.42 2.26 -1.37
N TRP A 45 11.06 1.05 -0.90
CA TRP A 45 10.50 0.03 -1.78
C TRP A 45 9.07 0.38 -2.17
N ILE A 46 8.26 0.86 -1.22
CA ILE A 46 6.88 1.28 -1.47
C ILE A 46 6.86 2.43 -2.48
N ASP A 47 7.71 3.44 -2.31
CA ASP A 47 7.79 4.60 -3.21
C ASP A 47 8.05 4.15 -4.66
N ARG A 48 9.05 3.28 -4.86
CA ARG A 48 9.40 2.73 -6.19
C ARG A 48 8.34 1.83 -6.82
N ASN A 49 7.41 1.26 -6.04
CA ASN A 49 6.46 0.24 -6.51
C ASN A 49 4.98 0.62 -6.37
N SER A 50 4.67 1.73 -5.69
CA SER A 50 3.29 2.16 -5.42
C SER A 50 2.58 2.77 -6.64
N GLY A 51 3.26 2.87 -7.78
CA GLY A 51 2.71 3.46 -9.01
C GLY A 51 2.45 4.96 -8.91
N CYS A 52 2.84 5.62 -7.81
CA CYS A 52 2.62 7.06 -7.63
C CYS A 52 3.47 7.90 -8.60
N GLU A 53 4.62 7.39 -9.07
CA GLU A 53 5.39 8.01 -10.16
C GLU A 53 4.67 7.98 -11.53
N LEU A 54 3.64 7.15 -11.69
CA LEU A 54 2.86 7.07 -12.93
C LEU A 54 1.80 8.17 -13.05
N TYR A 55 1.69 9.10 -12.09
CA TYR A 55 0.79 10.26 -12.25
C TYR A 55 1.18 11.10 -13.47
N PHE A 56 2.48 11.29 -13.72
CA PHE A 56 2.96 11.98 -14.92
C PHE A 56 2.70 11.13 -16.18
N VAL A 57 2.99 9.82 -16.15
CA VAL A 57 2.76 8.97 -17.34
C VAL A 57 1.27 8.91 -17.69
N CYS A 58 0.40 8.66 -16.71
CA CYS A 58 -1.04 8.53 -16.94
C CYS A 58 -1.67 9.88 -17.33
N VAL A 59 -1.42 10.97 -16.59
CA VAL A 59 -2.04 12.26 -16.95
C VAL A 59 -1.56 12.78 -18.31
N TRP A 60 -0.28 12.59 -18.65
CA TRP A 60 0.27 13.10 -19.90
C TRP A 60 -0.07 12.22 -21.11
N THR A 61 -0.17 10.89 -20.96
CA THR A 61 -0.69 10.05 -22.05
C THR A 61 -2.15 10.38 -22.34
N TRP A 62 -2.99 10.52 -21.32
CA TRP A 62 -4.39 10.91 -21.49
C TRP A 62 -4.55 12.32 -22.09
N LEU A 63 -3.71 13.29 -21.70
CA LEU A 63 -3.71 14.62 -22.32
C LEU A 63 -3.27 14.58 -23.79
N ILE A 64 -2.24 13.80 -24.12
CA ILE A 64 -1.79 13.63 -25.50
C ILE A 64 -2.86 12.92 -26.34
N ASP A 65 -3.48 11.86 -25.82
CA ASP A 65 -4.57 11.14 -26.48
C ASP A 65 -5.77 12.06 -26.71
N LEU A 66 -6.13 12.89 -25.72
CA LEU A 66 -7.20 13.90 -25.86
C LEU A 66 -6.86 14.94 -26.92
N ILE A 67 -5.63 15.46 -26.93
CA ILE A 67 -5.17 16.45 -27.92
C ILE A 67 -5.15 15.85 -29.32
N LEU A 68 -4.67 14.61 -29.49
CA LEU A 68 -4.64 13.92 -30.78
C LEU A 68 -6.05 13.64 -31.29
N VAL A 69 -6.98 13.23 -30.42
CA VAL A 69 -8.40 13.04 -30.80
C VAL A 69 -9.06 14.36 -31.21
N VAL A 70 -8.76 15.47 -30.54
CA VAL A 70 -9.33 16.80 -30.88
C VAL A 70 -8.69 17.40 -32.14
N LEU A 71 -7.42 17.07 -32.45
CA LEU A 71 -6.72 17.54 -33.66
C LEU A 71 -6.97 16.66 -34.89
N LEU A 72 -7.52 15.45 -34.72
CA LEU A 72 -7.83 14.50 -35.81
C LEU A 72 -9.34 14.45 -36.16
N ILE A 73 -10.17 15.28 -35.54
CA ILE A 73 -11.59 15.52 -35.87
C ILE A 73 -11.71 16.94 -36.43
#